data_AF-A0A0F7VRB5-F1
#
_entry.id   AF-A0A0F7VRB5-F1
#
_cell.length_a   1.000
_cell.length_b   1.000
_cell.length_c   1.000
_cell.angle_alpha   90.00
_cell.angle_beta   90.00
_cell.angle_gamma   90.00
#
_symmetry.space_group_name_H-M   'P 1'
#
loop_
_entity.id
_entity.type
_entity.pdbx_description
1 polymer ?
#
loop_
_entity_poly.entity_id
_entity_poly.type
_entity_poly.pdbx_seq_one_letter_code
_entity_poly.pdbx_strand_id
1 'polypeptide(L)' 'MGRNESSPWVGQHGLEIVLAVAQGFEAQREPVGKRITARLALMDIPDRAPAGQKTASP' A
#
# COMPACT_ATOMS: atom_id res chain seq x y z
N MET A 1 27.82 -11.56 -19.77
CA MET A 1 27.29 -10.21 -19.50
C MET A 1 25.83 -10.35 -19.12
N GLY A 2 25.55 -10.71 -17.86
CA GLY A 2 24.21 -11.08 -17.38
C GLY A 2 23.50 -9.91 -16.71
N ARG A 3 22.22 -9.75 -17.00
CA ARG A 3 21.40 -8.56 -16.76
C ARG A 3 21.44 -8.07 -15.31
N ASN A 4 21.79 -6.80 -15.16
CA ASN A 4 21.54 -5.98 -13.97
C ASN A 4 20.04 -5.66 -13.90
N GLU A 5 19.25 -6.59 -13.40
CA GLU A 5 17.82 -6.34 -13.12
C GLU A 5 17.73 -5.18 -12.14
N SER A 6 17.32 -4.03 -12.69
CA SER A 6 17.23 -2.77 -11.97
C SER A 6 16.11 -2.96 -10.97
N SER A 7 16.44 -2.88 -9.68
CA SER A 7 15.44 -2.89 -8.61
C SER A 7 14.37 -1.85 -8.96
N PRO A 8 13.11 -2.25 -9.23
CA PRO A 8 12.09 -1.30 -9.64
C PRO A 8 11.87 -0.34 -8.48
N TRP A 9 12.03 0.94 -8.77
CA TRP A 9 11.86 2.04 -7.83
C TRP A 9 10.58 1.82 -7.02
N VAL A 10 10.68 1.96 -5.69
CA VAL A 10 9.52 1.84 -4.79
C VAL A 10 8.40 2.74 -5.32
N GLY A 11 7.30 2.12 -5.74
CA GLY A 11 6.14 2.80 -6.30
C GLY A 11 5.87 2.57 -7.79
N GLN A 12 6.79 1.99 -8.58
CA GLN A 12 6.48 1.73 -10.01
C GLN A 12 5.37 0.69 -10.16
N HIS A 13 5.55 -0.48 -9.56
CA HIS A 13 4.53 -1.55 -9.57
C HIS A 13 3.44 -1.34 -8.52
N GLY A 14 3.81 -0.77 -7.36
CA GLY A 14 2.86 -0.55 -6.26
C GLY A 14 1.78 0.47 -6.59
N LEU A 15 2.12 1.49 -7.40
CA LEU A 15 1.15 2.50 -7.80
C LEU A 15 0.14 1.97 -8.82
N GLU A 16 0.54 1.06 -9.71
CA GLU A 16 -0.37 0.41 -10.66
C GLU A 16 -1.52 -0.30 -9.94
N ILE A 17 -1.20 -0.99 -8.83
CA ILE A 17 -2.19 -1.65 -7.98
C ILE A 17 -3.14 -0.61 -7.36
N VAL A 18 -2.58 0.43 -6.75
CA VAL A 18 -3.37 1.48 -6.10
C VAL A 18 -4.32 2.15 -7.10
N LEU A 19 -3.85 2.44 -8.31
CA LEU A 19 -4.67 3.03 -9.37
C LEU A 19 -5.78 2.09 -9.86
N ALA A 20 -5.56 0.78 -9.83
CA ALA A 20 -6.57 -0.20 -10.21
C ALA A 20 -7.71 -0.33 -9.19
N VAL A 21 -7.44 -0.10 -7.89
CA VAL A 21 -8.43 -0.32 -6.81
C VAL A 21 -8.96 0.96 -6.15
N ALA A 22 -8.33 2.12 -6.39
CA ALA A 22 -8.75 3.38 -5.80
C ALA A 22 -9.98 3.96 -6.52
N GLN A 23 -10.94 4.47 -5.75
CA GLN A 23 -12.06 5.27 -6.23
C GLN A 23 -11.66 6.72 -6.52
N GLY A 24 -10.52 7.16 -5.98
CA GLY A 24 -9.98 8.49 -6.22
C GLY A 24 -8.50 8.54 -5.90
N PHE A 25 -7.74 9.32 -6.65
CA PHE A 25 -6.29 9.42 -6.52
C PHE A 25 -5.84 10.85 -6.75
N GLU A 26 -5.06 11.40 -5.82
CA GLU A 26 -4.53 12.75 -5.86
C GLU A 26 -3.03 12.75 -5.53
N ALA A 27 -2.25 13.46 -6.35
CA ALA A 27 -0.82 13.63 -6.14
C ALA A 27 -0.51 15.12 -6.02
N GLN A 28 -0.08 15.54 -4.83
CA GLN A 28 0.29 16.92 -4.53
C GLN A 28 1.81 17.03 -4.37
N ARG A 29 2.42 18.03 -5.02
CA ARG A 29 3.84 18.34 -4.81
C ARG A 29 3.96 19.17 -3.54
N GLU A 30 4.78 18.69 -2.61
CA GLU A 30 5.07 19.35 -1.35
C GLU A 30 6.52 19.85 -1.35
N PRO A 31 6.89 20.80 -0.47
CA PRO A 31 8.23 21.40 -0.44
C PRO A 31 9.37 20.38 -0.31
N VAL A 32 9.10 19.22 0.30
CA VAL A 32 10.09 18.15 0.52
C VAL A 32 9.69 16.81 -0.12
N GLY A 33 8.81 16.81 -1.13
CA GLY A 33 8.47 15.58 -1.85
C GLY A 33 7.11 15.59 -2.54
N LYS A 34 6.42 14.46 -2.48
CA LYS A 34 5.06 14.31 -3.02
C LYS A 34 4.18 13.69 -1.95
N ARG A 35 2.98 14.26 -1.78
CA ARG A 35 1.91 13.66 -1.00
C ARG A 35 0.96 12.95 -1.95
N ILE A 36 0.79 11.65 -1.72
CA ILE A 36 -0.12 10.82 -2.51
C ILE A 36 -1.32 10.45 -1.63
N THR A 37 -2.53 10.77 -2.08
CA THR A 37 -3.77 10.41 -1.41
C THR A 37 -4.55 9.48 -2.32
N ALA A 38 -4.88 8.29 -1.84
CA ALA A 38 -5.76 7.35 -2.53
C ALA A 38 -6.99 7.09 -1.66
N ARG A 39 -8.17 7.13 -2.28
CA ARG A 39 -9.45 6.80 -1.65
C ARG A 39 -9.81 5.38 -2.07
N LEU A 40 -9.83 4.46 -1.11
CA LEU A 40 -10.16 3.05 -1.33
C LEU A 40 -11.57 2.77 -0.82
N ALA A 41 -12.29 1.87 -1.48
CA ALA A 41 -13.53 1.33 -0.92
C ALA A 41 -13.18 0.49 0.32
N LEU A 42 -13.78 0.81 1.46
CA LEU A 42 -13.69 -0.05 2.63
C LEU A 42 -14.59 -1.26 2.37
N MET A 43 -13.99 -2.41 2.09
CA MET A 43 -14.72 -3.68 2.02
C MET A 43 -14.92 -4.18 3.45
N ASP A 44 -16.16 -4.54 3.79
CA ASP A 44 -16.49 -5.20 5.05
C ASP A 44 -15.97 -6.64 4.96
N ILE A 45 -14.69 -6.84 5.26
CA ILE A 45 -14.08 -8.16 5.36
C ILE A 45 -14.43 -8.65 6.76
N PRO A 46 -15.21 -9.74 6.91
CA PRO A 46 -15.50 -10.28 8.24
C PRO A 46 -14.18 -10.55 8.94
N ASP A 47 -14.04 -9.99 10.14
CA ASP A 47 -12.85 -10.09 10.99
C ASP A 47 -12.39 -11.55 11.03
N ARG A 48 -11.32 -11.85 10.31
CA ARG A 48 -10.62 -13.12 10.53
C ARG A 48 -9.96 -12.94 11.89
N ALA A 49 -10.64 -13.43 12.92
CA ALA A 49 -10.19 -13.41 14.30
C ALA A 49 -8.66 -13.61 14.34
N PRO A 50 -7.89 -12.71 14.98
CA PRO A 50 -6.45 -12.86 15.06
C PRO A 50 -6.15 -14.20 15.71
N ALA A 51 -5.53 -15.10 14.96
CA ALA A 51 -5.11 -16.40 15.46
C ALA A 51 -4.18 -16.17 16.65
N GLY A 52 -4.67 -16.51 17.85
CA GLY A 52 -3.85 -16.66 19.04
C GLY A 52 -3.53 -15.37 19.78
N GLN A 53 -4.51 -14.85 20.52
CA GLN A 53 -4.20 -14.11 21.75
C GLN A 53 -3.61 -15.12 22.75
N LYS A 54 -2.28 -15.33 22.72
CA LYS A 54 -1.60 -15.97 23.85
C LYS A 54 -1.66 -14.99 25.00
N THR A 55 -2.59 -15.26 25.90
CA THR A 55 -2.61 -14.74 27.27
C THR A 55 -1.20 -14.87 27.86
N ALA A 56 -0.52 -13.74 28.03
CA ALA A 56 0.43 -13.59 29.11
C ALA A 56 -0.33 -12.85 30.21
N SER A 57 -0.81 -13.62 31.19
CA SER A 57 -1.25 -13.07 32.47
C SER A 57 -0.01 -12.80 33.33
N PRO A 58 0.04 -11.70 34.10
CA PRO A 58 1.07 -11.46 35.11
C PRO A 58 1.03 -12.48 36.25
#